data_AF-A0A4R5KDI9-F1
#
_entry.id   AF-A0A4R5KDI9-F1
#
_cell.length_a   1.000
_cell.length_b   1.000
_cell.length_c   1.000
_cell.angle_alpha   90.00
_cell.angle_beta   90.00
_cell.angle_gamma   90.00
#
_symmetry.space_group_name_H-M   'P 1'
#
loop_
_entity.id
_entity.type
_entity.pdbx_description
1 polymer ?
#
loop_
_entity_poly.entity_id
_entity_poly.type
_entity_poly.pdbx_seq_one_letter_code
_entity_poly.pdbx_strand_id
1 'polypeptide(L)'
;MHFATDPADTDTYFQTQPNTKGYNLTHLNAAYDLCNRIYVDAMVQPLRLCSEGRALAAMVDRSPIKSKTIVIADRGYEGYNNFAEMITSHVVISQMDKRHQYQVNFTVTVHVCRHFLRSRDDEPPPDVEALIRKNILPIRPIRQGQKNTRKIRYKSAVSFVYRVV
;
A
#
# COMPACT_ATOMS: atom_id res chain seq x y z
N MET A 1 -1.05 -20.80 2.96
CA MET A 1 -0.25 -21.84 3.65
C MET A 1 -1.17 -22.55 4.64
N HIS A 2 -1.17 -23.88 4.76
CA HIS A 2 -2.08 -24.60 5.67
C HIS A 2 -1.36 -24.88 6.99
N PHE A 3 -1.88 -24.33 8.09
CA PHE A 3 -1.37 -24.53 9.45
C PHE A 3 -2.48 -25.07 10.34
N ALA A 4 -2.14 -25.43 11.58
CA ALA A 4 -3.10 -26.00 12.53
C ALA A 4 -4.33 -25.10 12.68
N THR A 5 -5.51 -25.71 12.71
CA THR A 5 -6.77 -24.97 12.89
C THR A 5 -6.85 -24.46 14.33
N ASP A 6 -6.91 -23.16 14.48
CA ASP A 6 -7.09 -22.46 15.74
C ASP A 6 -8.29 -21.50 15.63
N PRO A 7 -9.46 -21.88 16.15
CA PRO A 7 -10.64 -21.01 16.18
C PRO A 7 -10.49 -19.75 17.05
N ALA A 8 -9.49 -19.70 17.95
CA ALA A 8 -9.25 -18.53 18.80
C ALA A 8 -8.55 -17.39 18.04
N ASP A 9 -7.80 -17.70 16.96
CA ASP A 9 -7.19 -16.70 16.09
C ASP A 9 -8.22 -16.15 15.08
N THR A 10 -8.95 -15.11 15.50
CA THR A 10 -10.03 -14.51 14.71
C THR A 10 -9.56 -13.84 13.42
N ASP A 11 -8.27 -13.48 13.31
CA ASP A 11 -7.72 -12.79 12.14
C ASP A 11 -7.44 -13.76 11.00
N THR A 12 -7.13 -15.02 11.33
CA THR A 12 -6.86 -16.07 10.34
C THR A 12 -7.98 -17.11 10.23
N TYR A 13 -8.83 -17.29 11.24
CA TYR A 13 -9.89 -18.31 11.21
C TYR A 13 -11.07 -17.91 10.33
N PHE A 14 -11.55 -18.86 9.52
CA PHE A 14 -12.71 -18.73 8.66
C PHE A 14 -13.65 -19.92 8.85
N GLN A 15 -14.94 -19.62 8.92
CA GLN A 15 -15.99 -20.62 8.98
C GLN A 15 -17.22 -20.06 8.26
N THR A 16 -17.62 -20.71 7.17
CA THR A 16 -18.71 -20.22 6.32
C THR A 16 -20.09 -20.47 6.95
N GLN A 17 -20.25 -21.60 7.65
CA GLN A 17 -21.48 -21.96 8.34
C GLN A 17 -21.20 -22.53 9.74
N PRO A 18 -22.07 -22.30 10.74
CA PRO A 18 -21.84 -22.73 12.12
C PRO A 18 -21.57 -24.23 12.29
N ASN A 19 -22.13 -25.07 11.43
CA ASN A 19 -21.99 -26.53 11.46
C ASN A 19 -20.90 -27.08 10.53
N THR A 20 -20.11 -26.23 9.90
CA THR A 20 -19.01 -26.65 9.01
C THR A 20 -17.68 -26.53 9.72
N LYS A 21 -16.74 -27.43 9.42
CA LYS A 21 -15.36 -27.34 9.92
C LYS A 21 -14.72 -26.07 9.39
N GLY A 22 -14.23 -25.21 10.29
CA GLY A 22 -13.46 -24.02 9.90
C GLY A 22 -12.01 -24.35 9.58
N TYR A 23 -11.30 -23.33 9.10
CA TYR A 23 -9.89 -23.41 8.76
C TYR A 23 -9.23 -22.05 8.98
N ASN A 24 -7.92 -22.04 9.19
CA ASN A 24 -7.15 -20.80 9.27
C ASN A 24 -6.46 -20.55 7.92
N LEU A 25 -6.46 -19.30 7.48
CA LEU A 25 -5.93 -18.91 6.18
C LEU A 25 -5.08 -17.64 6.26
N THR A 26 -3.88 -17.75 5.72
CA THR A 26 -2.92 -16.65 5.55
C THR A 26 -2.54 -16.48 4.10
N HIS A 27 -2.16 -15.25 3.75
CA HIS A 27 -1.62 -14.84 2.47
C HIS A 27 -0.10 -14.64 2.59
N LEU A 28 0.65 -15.19 1.64
CA LEU A 28 2.12 -15.07 1.59
C LEU A 28 2.49 -14.12 0.45
N ASN A 29 3.25 -13.08 0.79
CA ASN A 29 3.96 -12.24 -0.18
C ASN A 29 5.43 -12.67 -0.17
N ALA A 30 6.04 -12.88 -1.33
CA ALA A 30 7.45 -13.25 -1.43
C ALA A 30 8.13 -12.41 -2.50
N ALA A 31 9.34 -11.92 -2.22
CA ALA A 31 10.17 -11.19 -3.17
C ALA A 31 11.30 -12.11 -3.62
N TYR A 32 11.47 -12.19 -4.93
CA TYR A 32 12.42 -13.10 -5.56
C TYR A 32 13.40 -12.30 -6.42
N ASP A 33 14.69 -12.51 -6.17
CA ASP A 33 15.76 -11.99 -7.01
C ASP A 33 15.98 -12.95 -8.19
N LEU A 34 15.61 -12.49 -9.39
CA LEU A 34 15.72 -13.25 -10.63
C LEU A 34 17.17 -13.54 -11.03
N CYS A 35 18.09 -12.60 -10.78
CA CYS A 35 19.49 -12.72 -11.18
C CYS A 35 20.20 -13.76 -10.31
N ASN A 36 19.97 -13.72 -9.00
CA ASN A 36 20.59 -14.61 -8.03
C ASN A 36 19.79 -15.89 -7.76
N ARG A 37 18.56 -15.98 -8.27
CA ARG A 37 17.64 -17.11 -8.11
C ARG A 37 17.33 -17.47 -6.66
N ILE A 38 17.13 -16.46 -5.83
CA ILE A 38 16.85 -16.62 -4.40
C ILE A 38 15.65 -15.78 -3.98
N TYR A 39 14.88 -16.27 -3.02
CA TYR A 39 13.93 -15.44 -2.30
C TYR A 39 14.69 -14.53 -1.34
N VAL A 40 14.51 -13.23 -1.48
CA VAL A 40 15.20 -12.21 -0.68
C VAL A 40 14.37 -11.74 0.50
N ASP A 41 13.05 -11.92 0.44
CA ASP A 41 12.13 -11.60 1.52
C ASP A 41 10.82 -12.40 1.39
N ALA A 42 10.14 -12.62 2.51
CA ALA A 42 8.84 -13.26 2.58
C ALA A 42 8.03 -12.67 3.75
N MET A 43 6.76 -12.35 3.51
CA MET A 43 5.86 -11.83 4.52
C MET A 43 4.52 -12.54 4.51
N VAL A 44 4.18 -13.15 5.66
CA VAL A 44 2.91 -13.83 5.89
C VAL A 44 1.94 -12.87 6.57
N GLN A 45 0.73 -12.75 6.05
CA GLN A 45 -0.33 -11.91 6.60
C GLN A 45 -1.62 -12.72 6.81
N PRO A 46 -2.40 -12.46 7.88
CA PRO A 46 -3.75 -12.98 7.99
C PRO A 46 -4.60 -12.53 6.80
N LEU A 47 -5.39 -13.42 6.20
CA LEU A 47 -6.15 -13.07 4.99
C LEU A 47 -7.17 -11.94 5.25
N ARG A 48 -7.74 -11.83 6.46
CA ARG A 48 -8.69 -10.74 6.80
C ARG A 48 -8.03 -9.36 6.83
N LEU A 49 -6.72 -9.31 7.03
CA LEU A 49 -5.94 -8.09 7.21
C LEU A 49 -4.89 -7.90 6.10
N CYS A 50 -4.87 -8.78 5.09
CA CYS A 50 -3.85 -8.77 4.06
C CYS A 50 -3.96 -7.51 3.19
N SER A 51 -2.81 -6.96 2.84
CA SER A 51 -2.72 -5.83 1.93
C SER A 51 -1.43 -5.97 1.15
N GLU A 52 -1.57 -6.45 -0.09
CA GLU A 52 -0.46 -6.66 -1.03
C GLU A 52 0.37 -5.39 -1.21
N GLY A 53 -0.27 -4.23 -1.31
CA GLY A 53 0.43 -2.95 -1.41
C GLY A 53 1.27 -2.61 -0.18
N ARG A 54 0.74 -2.80 1.04
CA ARG A 54 1.52 -2.62 2.28
C ARG A 54 2.61 -3.66 2.41
N ALA A 55 2.36 -4.87 1.91
CA ALA A 55 3.35 -5.92 1.92
C ALA A 55 4.53 -5.58 1.04
N LEU A 56 4.28 -5.15 -0.20
CA LEU A 56 5.31 -4.66 -1.09
C LEU A 56 6.08 -3.50 -0.46
N ALA A 57 5.39 -2.51 0.11
CA ALA A 57 6.01 -1.38 0.79
C ALA A 57 7.01 -1.83 1.86
N ALA A 58 6.55 -2.70 2.77
CA ALA A 58 7.37 -3.22 3.86
C ALA A 58 8.57 -4.04 3.35
N MET A 59 8.40 -4.80 2.27
CA MET A 59 9.49 -5.58 1.66
C MET A 59 10.50 -4.68 0.94
N VAL A 60 10.05 -3.60 0.30
CA VAL A 60 10.92 -2.59 -0.32
C VAL A 60 11.70 -1.83 0.76
N ASP A 61 11.06 -1.42 1.86
CA ASP A 61 11.72 -0.71 2.96
C ASP A 61 12.79 -1.55 3.67
N ARG A 62 12.60 -2.88 3.74
CA ARG A 62 13.59 -3.82 4.27
C ARG A 62 14.68 -4.18 3.26
N SER A 63 14.47 -3.91 1.98
CA SER A 63 15.36 -4.36 0.92
C SER A 63 16.70 -3.63 0.95
N PRO A 64 17.83 -4.36 0.86
CA PRO A 64 19.15 -3.73 0.72
C PRO A 64 19.41 -3.16 -0.68
N ILE A 65 18.47 -3.33 -1.62
CA ILE A 65 18.67 -2.97 -3.03
C ILE A 65 18.62 -1.45 -3.20
N LYS A 66 19.76 -0.84 -3.51
CA LYS A 66 19.92 0.61 -3.74
C LYS A 66 20.13 0.99 -5.20
N SER A 67 20.29 0.01 -6.08
CA SER A 67 20.47 0.22 -7.52
C SER A 67 19.14 0.41 -8.24
N LYS A 68 19.19 0.94 -9.47
CA LYS A 68 18.04 0.95 -10.38
C LYS A 68 17.49 -0.47 -10.50
N THR A 69 16.22 -0.64 -10.15
CA THR A 69 15.59 -1.95 -10.02
C THR A 69 14.28 -1.99 -10.79
N ILE A 70 14.06 -3.08 -11.54
CA ILE A 70 12.78 -3.37 -12.17
C ILE A 70 12.04 -4.32 -11.23
N VAL A 71 10.86 -3.91 -10.78
CA VAL A 71 9.98 -4.76 -9.98
C VAL A 71 8.95 -5.40 -10.91
N ILE A 72 8.87 -6.72 -10.86
CA ILE A 72 7.89 -7.53 -11.57
C ILE A 72 6.96 -8.12 -10.50
N ALA A 73 5.66 -8.01 -10.71
CA ALA A 73 4.65 -8.48 -9.76
C ALA A 73 3.44 -9.07 -10.50
N ASP A 74 2.66 -9.86 -9.77
CA ASP A 74 1.44 -10.50 -10.29
C ASP A 74 0.30 -9.48 -10.52
N ARG A 75 -0.76 -9.95 -11.20
CA ARG A 75 -2.01 -9.18 -11.35
C ARG A 75 -2.60 -8.86 -9.97
N GLY A 76 -2.89 -7.59 -9.73
CA GLY A 76 -3.30 -7.03 -8.44
C GLY A 76 -2.34 -5.96 -7.92
N TYR A 77 -1.07 -5.99 -8.34
CA TYR A 77 -0.07 -5.00 -7.93
C TYR A 77 -0.06 -3.75 -8.82
N GLU A 78 -0.77 -3.75 -9.96
CA GLU A 78 -0.94 -2.63 -10.88
C GLU A 78 -1.82 -1.50 -10.31
N GLY A 79 -1.32 -0.81 -9.29
CA GLY A 79 -2.02 0.28 -8.61
C GLY A 79 -1.18 1.55 -8.49
N TYR A 80 -1.80 2.72 -8.68
CA TYR A 80 -1.17 4.01 -8.42
C TYR A 80 -0.64 4.14 -6.98
N ASN A 81 -1.29 3.47 -6.03
CA ASN A 81 -0.86 3.46 -4.62
C ASN A 81 0.47 2.72 -4.43
N ASN A 82 0.65 1.56 -5.08
CA ASN A 82 1.88 0.77 -4.96
C ASN A 82 3.05 1.54 -5.57
N PHE A 83 2.85 2.14 -6.74
CA PHE A 83 3.84 2.99 -7.37
C PHE A 83 4.16 4.24 -6.54
N ALA A 84 3.14 4.90 -5.98
CA ALA A 84 3.33 6.05 -5.09
C ALA A 84 4.13 5.69 -3.83
N GLU A 85 3.86 4.54 -3.23
CA GLU A 85 4.57 4.05 -2.06
C GLU A 85 6.04 3.75 -2.37
N MET A 86 6.30 3.05 -3.48
CA MET A 86 7.65 2.78 -3.95
C MET A 86 8.44 4.06 -4.24
N ILE A 87 7.84 5.06 -4.90
CA ILE A 87 8.55 6.31 -5.14
C ILE A 87 8.77 7.07 -3.83
N THR A 88 7.79 7.06 -2.93
CA THR A 88 7.90 7.76 -1.64
C THR A 88 9.05 7.23 -0.80
N SER A 89 9.32 5.92 -0.81
CA SER A 89 10.49 5.35 -0.10
C SER A 89 11.83 5.83 -0.65
N HIS A 90 11.89 6.22 -1.93
CA HIS A 90 13.09 6.79 -2.56
C HIS A 90 13.19 8.32 -2.37
N VAL A 91 12.09 8.98 -2.01
CA VAL A 91 12.06 10.44 -1.79
C VAL A 91 12.51 10.76 -0.35
N VAL A 92 13.77 11.19 -0.21
CA VAL A 92 14.29 11.69 1.07
C VAL A 92 13.67 13.05 1.40
N ILE A 93 12.93 13.12 2.52
CA ILE A 93 12.42 14.37 3.08
C ILE A 93 13.48 15.00 3.99
N SER A 94 13.92 16.22 3.66
CA SER A 94 14.78 16.99 4.56
C SER A 94 13.96 17.48 5.77
N GLN A 95 14.17 16.81 6.90
CA GLN A 95 13.75 17.28 8.22
C GLN A 95 14.74 18.38 8.66
N MET A 96 14.64 19.58 8.09
CA MET A 96 15.39 20.75 8.60
C MET A 96 14.96 21.09 10.04
N ASP A 97 15.65 22.04 10.70
CA ASP A 97 15.31 22.64 12.01
C ASP A 97 13.93 23.34 11.99
N LYS A 98 12.88 22.57 11.74
CA LYS A 98 11.51 23.00 11.63
C LYS A 98 10.78 22.57 12.89
N ARG A 99 9.77 23.35 13.25
CA ARG A 99 8.96 23.15 14.47
C ARG A 99 8.27 21.79 14.58
N HIS A 100 8.06 21.09 13.47
CA HIS A 100 7.40 19.79 13.42
C HIS A 100 8.15 18.85 12.48
N GLN A 101 8.02 17.55 12.72
CA GLN A 101 8.39 16.54 11.72
C GLN A 101 7.40 16.59 10.56
N TYR A 102 7.87 16.35 9.35
CA TYR A 102 7.05 16.35 8.14
C TYR A 102 6.95 14.95 7.54
N GLN A 103 5.81 14.68 6.92
CA GLN A 103 5.55 13.47 6.12
C GLN A 103 5.12 13.87 4.72
N VAL A 104 5.26 12.96 3.75
CA VAL A 104 4.78 13.18 2.39
C VAL A 104 3.26 13.34 2.37
N ASN A 105 2.75 14.25 1.53
CA ASN A 105 1.33 14.31 1.23
C ASN A 105 0.93 13.19 0.27
N PHE A 106 0.64 11.99 0.82
CA PHE A 106 0.36 10.80 0.01
C PHE A 106 -0.77 10.99 -1.00
N THR A 107 -1.81 11.79 -0.69
CA THR A 107 -2.88 12.08 -1.65
C THR A 107 -2.34 12.79 -2.89
N VAL A 108 -1.49 13.81 -2.71
CA VAL A 108 -0.87 14.52 -3.83
C VAL A 108 0.12 13.61 -4.56
N THR A 109 0.88 12.78 -3.84
CA THR A 109 1.78 11.78 -4.45
C THR A 109 1.05 10.88 -5.44
N VAL A 110 -0.09 10.31 -5.06
CA VAL A 110 -0.90 9.45 -5.94
C VAL A 110 -1.36 10.21 -7.19
N HIS A 111 -1.72 11.49 -7.06
CA HIS A 111 -2.09 12.33 -8.20
C HIS A 111 -0.90 12.60 -9.14
N VAL A 112 0.28 12.93 -8.60
CA VAL A 112 1.50 13.13 -9.38
C VAL A 112 1.89 11.85 -10.11
N CYS A 113 1.90 10.73 -9.40
CA CYS A 113 2.16 9.40 -9.95
C CYS A 113 1.21 9.04 -11.09
N ARG A 114 -0.09 9.29 -10.90
CA ARG A 114 -1.11 9.08 -11.92
C ARG A 114 -0.89 9.96 -13.14
N HIS A 115 -0.50 11.22 -12.95
CA HIS A 115 -0.19 12.13 -14.04
C HIS A 115 1.01 11.63 -14.84
N PHE A 116 2.10 11.28 -14.17
CA PHE A 116 3.32 10.74 -14.78
C PHE A 116 3.07 9.47 -15.61
N LEU A 117 2.27 8.53 -15.10
CA LEU A 117 1.94 7.30 -15.84
C LEU A 117 0.95 7.53 -17.01
N ARG A 118 0.36 8.72 -17.13
CA ARG A 118 -0.61 9.07 -18.18
C ARG A 118 -0.09 10.09 -19.18
N SER A 119 0.96 10.83 -18.85
CA SER A 119 1.61 11.75 -19.79
C SER A 119 2.10 10.96 -21.00
N ARG A 120 1.77 11.47 -22.19
CA ARG A 120 2.22 10.95 -23.49
C ARG A 120 3.42 11.76 -23.96
N ASP A 121 4.12 11.24 -24.96
CA ASP A 121 5.45 11.66 -25.43
C ASP A 121 5.61 13.13 -25.88
N ASP A 122 4.55 13.94 -25.85
CA ASP A 122 4.55 15.34 -26.32
C ASP A 122 5.18 16.34 -25.33
N GLU A 123 5.31 15.98 -24.04
CA GLU A 123 5.92 16.84 -23.01
C GLU A 123 7.00 16.07 -22.22
N PRO A 124 8.13 16.72 -21.86
CA PRO A 124 9.14 16.09 -21.01
C PRO A 124 8.50 15.56 -19.71
N PRO A 125 8.83 14.32 -19.28
CA PRO A 125 8.21 13.75 -18.09
C PRO A 125 8.44 14.64 -16.87
N PRO A 126 7.41 14.89 -16.05
CA PRO A 126 7.57 15.70 -14.86
C PRO A 126 8.54 15.02 -13.88
N ASP A 127 9.37 15.81 -13.21
CA ASP A 127 10.20 15.31 -12.10
C ASP A 127 9.29 14.98 -10.91
N VAL A 128 8.90 13.71 -10.85
CA VAL A 128 7.99 13.17 -9.84
C VAL A 128 8.57 13.34 -8.43
N GLU A 129 9.86 13.08 -8.26
CA GLU A 129 10.48 13.16 -6.95
C GLU A 129 10.55 14.59 -6.43
N ALA A 130 10.90 15.56 -7.28
CA ALA A 130 10.89 16.98 -6.89
C ALA A 130 9.47 17.45 -6.53
N LEU A 131 8.46 17.04 -7.30
CA LEU A 131 7.05 17.37 -7.00
C LEU A 131 6.59 16.78 -5.66
N ILE A 132 7.01 15.56 -5.34
CA ILE A 132 6.70 14.93 -4.05
C ILE A 132 7.43 15.64 -2.90
N ARG A 133 8.73 15.95 -3.05
CA ARG A 133 9.52 16.70 -2.05
C ARG A 133 8.91 18.06 -1.72
N LYS A 134 8.31 18.72 -2.70
CA LYS A 134 7.63 20.02 -2.52
C LYS A 134 6.32 19.90 -1.74
N ASN A 135 5.66 18.73 -1.78
CA ASN A 135 4.34 18.51 -1.20
C ASN A 135 4.41 17.66 0.09
N ILE A 136 4.79 18.30 1.20
CA ILE A 136 4.87 17.68 2.53
C ILE A 136 3.87 18.28 3.51
N LEU A 137 3.42 17.48 4.47
CA LEU A 137 2.50 17.86 5.55
C LEU A 137 3.16 17.67 6.91
N PRO A 138 2.93 18.57 7.89
CA PRO A 138 3.43 18.37 9.24
C PRO A 138 2.73 17.18 9.91
N ILE A 139 3.51 16.33 10.56
CA ILE A 139 3.02 15.24 11.42
C ILE A 139 2.41 15.88 12.66
N ARG A 140 1.14 15.56 12.91
CA ARG A 140 0.43 16.01 14.11
C ARG A 140 0.41 14.84 15.10
N PRO A 141 1.23 14.86 16.16
CA PRO A 141 1.20 13.79 17.15
C PRO A 141 -0.17 13.74 17.80
N ILE A 142 -0.73 12.53 17.91
CA ILE A 142 -1.99 12.30 18.60
C ILE A 142 -1.73 12.55 20.08
N ARG A 143 -2.34 13.61 20.64
CA ARG A 143 -2.29 13.86 22.09
C ARG A 143 -3.12 12.79 22.81
N GLN A 144 -2.69 12.39 24.01
CA GLN A 144 -3.48 11.47 24.85
C GLN A 144 -4.92 11.99 24.98
N GLY A 145 -5.89 11.20 24.55
CA GLY A 145 -7.32 11.55 24.54
C GLY A 145 -7.88 12.11 23.23
N GLN A 146 -7.07 12.46 22.23
CA GLN A 146 -7.57 12.87 20.91
C GLN A 146 -7.94 11.66 20.03
N LYS A 147 -9.23 11.51 19.72
CA LYS A 147 -9.72 10.62 18.66
C LYS A 147 -9.86 11.42 17.36
N ASN A 148 -8.84 11.40 16.50
CA ASN A 148 -8.91 11.97 15.15
C ASN A 148 -9.59 10.98 14.17
N THR A 149 -10.74 10.43 14.52
CA THR A 149 -11.51 9.57 13.62
C THR A 149 -12.20 10.44 12.58
N ARG A 150 -11.90 10.19 11.30
CA ARG A 150 -12.66 10.79 10.20
C ARG A 150 -14.12 10.37 10.36
N LYS A 151 -15.05 11.32 10.48
CA LYS A 151 -16.50 11.02 10.46
C LYS A 151 -16.86 10.59 9.04
N ILE A 152 -16.72 9.30 8.74
CA ILE A 152 -17.11 8.73 7.46
C ILE A 152 -18.63 8.78 7.40
N ARG A 153 -19.19 9.65 6.56
CA ARG A 153 -20.62 9.65 6.25
C ARG A 153 -20.87 8.51 5.28
N TYR A 154 -21.72 7.56 5.67
CA TYR A 154 -22.21 6.53 4.76
C TYR A 154 -23.00 7.20 3.63
N LYS A 155 -22.65 6.92 2.37
CA LYS A 155 -23.46 7.29 1.22
C LYS A 155 -24.32 6.08 0.86
N SER A 156 -25.62 6.31 0.64
CA SER A 156 -26.52 5.28 0.11
C SER A 156 -26.09 4.87 -1.30
N ALA A 157 -26.21 3.58 -1.60
CA ALA A 157 -26.02 3.07 -2.95
C ALA A 157 -27.07 3.70 -3.88
N VAL A 158 -26.62 4.28 -4.99
CA VAL A 158 -27.52 4.78 -6.05
C VAL A 158 -27.71 3.64 -7.04
N SER A 159 -28.92 3.11 -7.14
CA SER A 159 -29.25 2.10 -8.16
C SER A 159 -29.32 2.75 -9.53
N PHE A 160 -28.54 2.25 -10.48
CA PHE A 160 -28.72 2.59 -11.89
C PHE A 160 -29.99 1.90 -12.39
N VAL A 161 -31.09 2.64 -12.54
CA VAL A 161 -32.26 2.14 -13.26
C VAL A 161 -31.97 2.32 -14.75
N TYR A 162 -31.53 1.25 -15.42
CA TYR A 162 -31.53 1.22 -16.89
C TYR A 162 -32.98 1.12 -17.36
N ARG A 163 -33.43 2.14 -18.10
CA ARG A 163 -34.67 2.05 -18.87
C ARG A 163 -34.36 1.33 -20.18
N VAL A 164 -35.00 0.19 -20.38
CA VAL A 164 -35.15 -0.41 -21.71
C VAL A 164 -36.20 0.43 -22.43
N VAL A 165 -35.79 1.09 -23.51
CA VAL A 165 -36.69 1.73 -24.48
C VAL A 165 -36.65 0.88 -25.73
#